data_AF-A0A6L4Z508-F1
#
_entry.id   AF-A0A6L4Z508-F1
#
_cell.length_a   1.000
_cell.length_b   1.000
_cell.length_c   1.000
_cell.angle_alpha   90.00
_cell.angle_beta   90.00
_cell.angle_gamma   90.00
#
_symmetry.space_group_name_H-M   'P 1'
#
loop_
_entity.id
_entity.type
_entity.pdbx_description
1 polymer ?
#
loop_
_entity_poly.entity_id
_entity_poly.type
_entity_poly.pdbx_seq_one_letter_code
_entity_poly.pdbx_strand_id
1 'polypeptide(L)'
;MATKLIFWGMFLIFFVCALGFGWHDKIFTLNSTISAGKYVVWAVFLGFLAYSIYCSSKENLFKSIGKMAELHWGRQVGIDLYLGLSLTLFIIYLNEGSIFVVALWFLPTLIFANLATLLYFAIHFDSIVSKFLS
;
A
#
# COMPACT_ATOMS: atom_id res chain seq x y z
N MET A 1 -17.56 11.25 11.75
CA MET A 1 -16.27 11.25 12.49
C MET A 1 -15.86 9.83 12.85
N ALA A 2 -16.74 9.05 13.51
CA ALA A 2 -16.50 7.65 13.89
C ALA A 2 -16.02 6.74 12.73
N THR A 3 -16.65 6.80 11.56
CA THR A 3 -16.28 5.96 10.41
C THR A 3 -14.84 6.17 9.93
N LYS A 4 -14.35 7.43 9.96
CA LYS A 4 -12.95 7.73 9.57
C LYS A 4 -11.97 7.13 10.58
N LEU A 5 -12.29 7.25 11.87
CA LEU A 5 -11.46 6.71 12.96
C LEU A 5 -11.37 5.18 12.88
N ILE A 6 -12.47 4.50 12.54
CA ILE A 6 -12.49 3.05 12.36
C ILE A 6 -11.54 2.62 11.23
N PHE A 7 -11.64 3.24 10.05
CA PHE A 7 -10.77 2.87 8.92
C PHE A 7 -9.29 3.13 9.23
N TRP A 8 -8.94 4.28 9.80
CA TRP A 8 -7.56 4.57 10.19
C TRP A 8 -7.07 3.68 11.32
N GLY A 9 -7.93 3.30 12.27
CA GLY A 9 -7.62 2.33 13.31
C GLY A 9 -7.34 0.94 12.73
N MET A 10 -8.18 0.47 11.80
CA MET A 10 -7.96 -0.79 11.08
C MET A 10 -6.64 -0.76 10.30
N PHE A 11 -6.35 0.34 9.60
CA PHE A 11 -5.08 0.50 8.89
C PHE A 11 -3.89 0.52 9.83
N LEU A 12 -3.99 1.20 10.98
CA LEU A 12 -2.93 1.24 11.97
C LEU A 12 -2.65 -0.15 12.55
N ILE A 13 -3.68 -0.91 12.88
CA ILE A 13 -3.55 -2.30 13.33
C ILE A 13 -2.88 -3.13 12.24
N PHE A 14 -3.35 -3.02 10.99
CA PHE A 14 -2.74 -3.71 9.86
C PHE A 14 -1.28 -3.32 9.68
N PHE A 15 -0.93 -2.04 9.73
CA PHE A 15 0.42 -1.51 9.59
C PHE A 15 1.35 -2.06 10.67
N VAL A 16 0.92 -2.03 11.93
CA VAL A 16 1.72 -2.56 13.05
C VAL A 16 1.91 -4.06 12.92
N CYS A 17 0.87 -4.82 12.57
CA CYS A 17 0.99 -6.25 12.33
C CYS A 17 1.91 -6.57 11.14
N ALA A 18 1.71 -5.89 10.01
CA ALA A 18 2.50 -6.09 8.80
C ALA A 18 3.98 -5.78 9.06
N LEU A 19 4.28 -4.70 9.79
CA LEU A 19 5.64 -4.42 10.20
C LEU A 19 6.16 -5.43 11.19
N GLY A 20 5.39 -5.84 12.21
CA GLY A 20 5.83 -6.81 13.19
C GLY A 20 6.18 -8.16 12.58
N PHE A 21 5.38 -8.66 11.63
CA PHE A 21 5.63 -9.92 10.94
C PHE A 21 6.65 -9.81 9.80
N GLY A 22 6.71 -8.66 9.14
CA GLY A 22 7.66 -8.39 8.06
C GLY A 22 9.01 -7.85 8.56
N TRP A 23 9.17 -7.61 9.87
CA TRP A 23 10.38 -7.00 10.41
C TRP A 23 11.58 -7.93 10.23
N HIS A 24 12.68 -7.37 9.71
CA HIS A 24 13.96 -8.05 9.67
C HIS A 24 15.10 -7.04 9.78
N ASP A 25 16.26 -7.49 10.27
CA ASP A 25 17.41 -6.61 10.53
C ASP A 25 17.88 -5.87 9.26
N LYS A 26 17.60 -6.44 8.09
CA LYS A 26 18.00 -5.85 6.80
C LYS A 26 17.09 -4.72 6.27
N ILE A 27 15.97 -4.41 6.92
CA ILE A 27 15.00 -3.41 6.40
C ILE A 27 15.67 -2.05 6.18
N PHE A 28 16.58 -1.64 7.07
CA PHE A 28 17.26 -0.35 7.00
C PHE A 28 18.77 -0.46 6.76
N THR A 29 19.29 -1.65 6.43
CA THR A 29 20.72 -1.82 6.14
C THR A 29 21.02 -1.53 4.68
N LEU A 30 22.08 -0.74 4.46
CA LEU A 30 22.65 -0.44 3.15
C LEU A 30 23.74 -1.45 2.79
N ASN A 31 23.36 -2.59 2.19
CA ASN A 31 24.31 -3.63 1.80
C ASN A 31 24.70 -3.57 0.31
N SER A 32 24.05 -2.72 -0.50
CA SER A 32 24.30 -2.60 -1.94
C SER A 32 23.91 -1.21 -2.49
N THR A 33 24.41 -0.81 -3.65
CA THR A 33 24.02 0.47 -4.29
C THR A 33 22.51 0.59 -4.52
N ILE A 34 21.83 -0.55 -4.78
CA ILE A 34 20.38 -0.60 -5.03
C ILE A 34 19.58 -0.48 -3.72
N SER A 35 20.19 -0.79 -2.58
CA SER A 35 19.53 -0.68 -1.26
C SER A 35 19.20 0.76 -0.85
N ALA A 36 19.78 1.78 -1.51
CA ALA A 36 19.35 3.17 -1.35
C ALA A 36 17.89 3.39 -1.81
N GLY A 37 17.40 2.58 -2.74
CA GLY A 37 16.00 2.60 -3.18
C GLY A 37 15.00 2.35 -2.06
N LYS A 38 15.40 1.64 -1.00
CA LYS A 38 14.57 1.41 0.20
C LYS A 38 14.11 2.71 0.83
N TYR A 39 15.04 3.66 1.01
CA TYR A 39 14.72 4.95 1.63
C TYR A 39 13.81 5.78 0.75
N VAL A 40 13.94 5.67 -0.57
CA VAL A 40 13.02 6.33 -1.51
C VAL A 40 11.62 5.77 -1.35
N VAL A 41 11.46 4.44 -1.33
CA VAL A 41 10.15 3.80 -1.14
C VAL A 41 9.54 4.17 0.21
N TRP A 42 10.33 4.14 1.29
CA TRP A 42 9.90 4.57 2.61
C TRP A 42 9.51 6.06 2.66
N ALA A 43 10.28 6.94 2.02
CA ALA A 43 9.96 8.36 1.95
C ALA A 43 8.67 8.63 1.17
N VAL A 44 8.46 7.92 0.06
CA VAL A 44 7.21 7.98 -0.71
C VAL A 44 6.04 7.46 0.11
N PHE A 45 6.21 6.34 0.82
CA PHE A 45 5.19 5.80 1.72
C PHE A 45 4.81 6.81 2.81
N LEU A 46 5.79 7.36 3.52
CA LEU A 46 5.53 8.33 4.60
C LEU A 46 4.93 9.64 4.09
N GLY A 47 5.41 10.14 2.94
CA GLY A 47 4.86 11.32 2.29
C GLY A 47 3.41 11.10 1.85
N PHE A 48 3.14 9.95 1.23
CA PHE A 48 1.78 9.59 0.80
C PHE A 48 0.84 9.31 1.99
N LEU A 49 1.35 8.71 3.08
CA LEU A 49 0.62 8.53 4.33
C LEU A 49 0.20 9.88 4.92
N ALA A 50 1.15 10.80 5.08
CA ALA A 50 0.89 12.14 5.61
C ALA A 50 -0.12 12.90 4.73
N TYR A 51 0.05 12.84 3.41
CA TYR A 51 -0.88 13.46 2.47
C TYR A 51 -2.28 12.82 2.53
N SER A 52 -2.37 11.49 2.66
CA SER A 52 -3.64 10.77 2.80
C SER A 52 -4.38 11.15 4.08
N ILE A 53 -3.65 11.29 5.21
CA ILE A 53 -4.21 11.78 6.48
C ILE A 53 -4.73 13.21 6.30
N TYR A 54 -3.94 14.10 5.68
CA TYR A 54 -4.33 15.47 5.41
C TYR A 54 -5.62 15.54 4.56
N CYS A 55 -5.67 14.85 3.43
CA CYS A 55 -6.87 14.81 2.56
C CYS A 55 -8.07 14.21 3.29
N SER A 56 -7.87 13.14 4.07
CA SER A 56 -8.93 12.52 4.88
C SER A 56 -9.48 13.47 5.96
N SER A 57 -8.69 14.43 6.44
CA SER A 57 -9.17 15.46 7.37
C SER A 57 -10.08 16.49 6.68
N LYS A 58 -9.84 16.79 5.40
CA LYS A 58 -10.56 17.83 4.64
C LYS A 58 -11.82 17.31 3.95
N GLU A 59 -11.79 16.08 3.45
CA GLU A 59 -12.87 15.51 2.65
C GLU A 59 -13.41 14.19 3.22
N ASN A 60 -14.58 13.77 2.75
CA ASN A 60 -15.11 12.44 3.03
C ASN A 60 -14.94 11.57 1.79
N LEU A 61 -14.05 10.58 1.89
CA LEU A 61 -13.65 9.69 0.80
C LEU A 61 -14.85 9.05 0.09
N PHE A 62 -15.83 8.51 0.81
CA PHE A 62 -17.00 7.88 0.19
C PHE A 62 -17.90 8.88 -0.55
N LYS A 63 -18.03 10.09 0.00
CA LYS A 63 -18.80 11.15 -0.66
C LYS A 63 -18.09 11.62 -1.94
N SER A 64 -16.77 11.77 -1.91
CA SER A 64 -15.97 12.15 -3.07
C SER A 64 -15.99 11.04 -4.14
N ILE A 65 -15.87 9.77 -3.76
CA ILE A 65 -15.99 8.62 -4.68
C ILE A 65 -17.37 8.56 -5.33
N GLY A 66 -18.45 8.77 -4.56
CA GLY A 66 -19.81 8.80 -5.11
C GLY A 66 -19.97 9.83 -6.22
N LYS A 67 -19.47 11.05 -6.00
CA LYS A 67 -19.44 12.10 -7.03
C LYS A 67 -18.56 11.75 -8.22
N MET A 68 -17.40 11.16 -7.99
CA MET A 68 -16.52 10.71 -9.08
C MET A 68 -17.17 9.62 -9.94
N ALA A 69 -17.95 8.72 -9.33
CA ALA A 69 -18.62 7.63 -10.03
C ALA A 69 -19.73 8.11 -10.99
N GLU A 70 -20.30 9.30 -10.77
CA GLU A 70 -21.25 9.91 -11.69
C GLU A 70 -20.56 10.40 -12.99
N LEU A 71 -19.25 10.64 -12.94
CA LEU A 71 -18.46 11.08 -14.09
C LEU A 71 -17.86 9.88 -14.83
N HIS A 72 -18.00 9.83 -16.16
CA HIS A 72 -17.38 8.79 -16.99
C HIS A 72 -15.86 8.70 -16.79
N TRP A 73 -15.19 9.85 -16.75
CA TRP A 73 -13.75 9.92 -16.48
C TRP A 73 -13.40 9.45 -15.07
N GLY A 74 -14.22 9.81 -14.07
CA GLY A 74 -13.99 9.37 -12.69
C GLY A 74 -14.13 7.85 -12.52
N ARG A 75 -15.07 7.23 -13.24
CA ARG A 75 -15.19 5.76 -13.32
C ARG A 75 -13.97 5.11 -13.98
N GLN A 76 -13.47 5.69 -15.08
CA GLN A 76 -12.26 5.19 -15.73
C GLN A 76 -11.06 5.24 -14.79
N VAL A 77 -10.81 6.37 -14.13
CA VAL A 77 -9.72 6.51 -13.13
C VAL A 77 -9.86 5.49 -12.01
N GLY A 78 -11.09 5.22 -11.54
CA GLY A 78 -11.35 4.17 -10.56
C GLY A 78 -10.97 2.78 -11.06
N ILE A 79 -11.40 2.40 -12.27
CA ILE A 79 -11.07 1.11 -12.88
C ILE A 79 -9.55 0.97 -13.06
N ASP A 80 -8.89 2.00 -13.59
CA ASP A 80 -7.45 2.02 -13.83
C ASP A 80 -6.67 1.82 -12.51
N LEU A 81 -7.12 2.46 -11.42
CA LEU A 81 -6.56 2.25 -10.09
C LEU A 81 -6.65 0.78 -9.68
N TYR A 82 -7.85 0.16 -9.74
CA TYR A 82 -8.03 -1.22 -9.30
C TYR A 82 -7.34 -2.26 -10.21
N LEU A 83 -7.17 -1.96 -11.50
CA LEU A 83 -6.31 -2.77 -12.38
C LEU A 83 -4.85 -2.72 -11.90
N GLY A 84 -4.34 -1.53 -11.58
CA GLY A 84 -3.00 -1.36 -10.99
C GLY A 84 -2.83 -2.08 -9.64
N LEU A 85 -3.85 -2.02 -8.77
CA LEU A 85 -3.85 -2.76 -7.51
C LEU A 85 -3.85 -4.27 -7.72
N SER A 86 -4.59 -4.76 -8.72
CA SER A 86 -4.63 -6.19 -9.07
C SER A 86 -3.27 -6.68 -9.55
N LEU A 87 -2.58 -5.90 -10.38
CA LEU A 87 -1.20 -6.19 -10.78
C LEU A 87 -0.26 -6.22 -9.57
N THR A 88 -0.45 -5.31 -8.62
CA THR A 88 0.39 -5.30 -7.41
C THR A 88 0.12 -6.49 -6.51
N LEU A 89 -1.14 -6.89 -6.32
CA LEU A 89 -1.50 -8.11 -5.58
C LEU A 89 -0.93 -9.36 -6.26
N PHE A 90 -0.86 -9.37 -7.59
CA PHE A 90 -0.17 -10.42 -8.33
C PHE A 90 1.34 -10.42 -8.05
N ILE A 91 1.99 -9.25 -7.94
CA ILE A 91 3.39 -9.16 -7.50
C ILE A 91 3.56 -9.71 -6.08
N ILE A 92 2.64 -9.41 -5.16
CA ILE A 92 2.64 -9.97 -3.79
C ILE A 92 2.56 -11.50 -3.86
N TYR A 93 1.65 -12.04 -4.69
CA TYR A 93 1.55 -13.48 -4.89
C TYR A 93 2.85 -14.09 -5.40
N LEU A 94 3.49 -13.46 -6.39
CA LEU A 94 4.78 -13.92 -6.91
C LEU A 94 5.92 -13.78 -5.89
N ASN A 95 5.85 -12.79 -5.00
CA ASN A 95 6.87 -12.59 -3.98
C ASN A 95 6.74 -13.63 -2.84
N GLU A 96 5.53 -13.85 -2.32
CA GLU A 96 5.26 -14.71 -1.17
C GLU A 96 4.96 -16.18 -1.53
N GLY A 97 4.46 -16.44 -2.74
CA GLY A 97 3.98 -17.75 -3.17
C GLY A 97 2.72 -18.25 -2.45
N SER A 98 2.05 -17.41 -1.66
CA SER A 98 0.93 -17.80 -0.79
C SER A 98 -0.32 -16.98 -1.05
N ILE A 99 -1.40 -17.66 -1.44
CA ILE A 99 -2.71 -17.02 -1.66
C ILE A 99 -3.31 -16.46 -0.35
N PHE A 100 -2.97 -17.05 0.79
CA PHE A 100 -3.42 -16.57 2.10
C PHE A 100 -2.81 -15.20 2.43
N VAL A 101 -1.53 -15.00 2.12
CA VAL A 101 -0.88 -13.70 2.30
C VAL A 101 -1.53 -12.67 1.39
N VAL A 102 -1.77 -13.00 0.12
CA VAL A 102 -2.49 -12.11 -0.81
C VAL A 102 -3.87 -11.73 -0.28
N ALA A 103 -4.64 -12.67 0.27
CA ALA A 103 -5.95 -12.39 0.85
C ALA A 103 -5.86 -11.43 2.06
N LEU A 104 -4.83 -11.55 2.89
CA LEU A 104 -4.58 -10.62 4.00
C LEU A 104 -4.24 -9.21 3.51
N TRP A 105 -3.46 -9.10 2.43
CA TRP A 105 -3.11 -7.81 1.82
C TRP A 105 -4.24 -7.24 0.95
N PHE A 106 -5.18 -8.06 0.48
CA PHE A 106 -6.30 -7.64 -0.36
C PHE A 106 -7.20 -6.63 0.35
N LEU A 107 -7.60 -6.91 1.60
CA LEU A 107 -8.52 -6.06 2.36
C LEU A 107 -8.01 -4.62 2.56
N PRO A 108 -6.79 -4.37 3.07
CA PRO A 108 -6.26 -3.02 3.19
C PRO A 108 -6.00 -2.39 1.82
N THR A 109 -5.67 -3.18 0.79
CA THR A 109 -5.49 -2.69 -0.58
C THR A 109 -6.81 -2.20 -1.17
N LEU A 110 -7.95 -2.81 -0.90
CA LEU A 110 -9.24 -2.29 -1.37
C LEU A 110 -9.60 -0.93 -0.77
N ILE A 111 -9.23 -0.69 0.49
CA ILE A 111 -9.64 0.52 1.22
C ILE A 111 -8.63 1.64 1.04
N PHE A 112 -7.34 1.32 1.13
CA PHE A 112 -6.24 2.27 1.16
C PHE A 112 -5.36 2.23 -0.10
N ALA A 113 -5.68 1.33 -1.05
CA ALA A 113 -5.08 1.27 -2.37
C ALA A 113 -3.55 1.36 -2.32
N ASN A 114 -3.02 2.46 -2.86
CA ASN A 114 -1.59 2.71 -2.98
C ASN A 114 -0.86 2.75 -1.63
N LEU A 115 -1.53 3.08 -0.53
CA LEU A 115 -0.87 3.14 0.77
C LEU A 115 -0.52 1.73 1.29
N ALA A 116 -1.41 0.75 1.08
CA ALA A 116 -1.15 -0.63 1.45
C ALA A 116 -0.08 -1.26 0.54
N THR A 117 -0.15 -1.02 -0.76
CA THR A 117 0.85 -1.53 -1.69
C THR A 117 2.23 -0.92 -1.47
N LEU A 118 2.33 0.38 -1.20
CA LEU A 118 3.59 1.05 -0.86
C LEU A 118 4.20 0.48 0.42
N LEU A 119 3.39 0.20 1.43
CA LEU A 119 3.87 -0.46 2.66
C LEU A 119 4.47 -1.84 2.35
N TYR A 120 3.80 -2.63 1.50
CA TYR A 120 4.33 -3.93 1.08
C TYR A 120 5.71 -3.80 0.43
N PHE A 121 5.83 -2.90 -0.56
CA PHE A 121 7.11 -2.65 -1.23
C PHE A 121 8.19 -2.14 -0.27
N ALA A 122 7.82 -1.33 0.73
CA ALA A 122 8.76 -0.80 1.71
C ALA A 122 9.32 -1.89 2.63
N ILE A 123 8.48 -2.84 3.04
CA ILE A 123 8.86 -3.98 3.89
C ILE A 123 9.67 -5.01 3.09
N HIS A 124 9.21 -5.38 1.90
CA HIS A 124 9.75 -6.50 1.13
C HIS A 124 10.72 -6.09 0.01
N PHE A 125 11.23 -4.86 0.03
CA PHE A 125 12.06 -4.29 -1.03
C PHE A 125 13.19 -5.22 -1.49
N ASP A 126 13.98 -5.75 -0.55
CA ASP A 126 15.12 -6.62 -0.86
C ASP A 126 14.69 -7.91 -1.56
N SER A 127 13.63 -8.55 -1.05
CA SER A 127 13.08 -9.78 -1.63
C SER A 127 12.64 -9.55 -3.06
N ILE A 128 11.87 -8.47 -3.28
CA ILE A 128 11.34 -8.13 -4.59
C ILE A 128 12.48 -7.86 -5.57
N VAL A 129 13.42 -6.99 -5.21
CA VAL A 129 14.56 -6.63 -6.06
C VAL A 129 15.43 -7.85 -6.38
N SER A 130 15.67 -8.75 -5.42
CA SER A 130 16.47 -9.95 -5.65
C SER A 130 15.88 -10.87 -6.73
N LYS A 131 14.54 -10.93 -6.85
CA LYS A 131 13.87 -11.75 -7.88
C LYS A 131 14.01 -11.18 -9.29
N PHE A 132 14.31 -9.89 -9.43
CA PHE A 132 14.55 -9.26 -10.74
C PHE A 132 16.02 -9.28 -11.15
N LEU A 133 16.92 -9.50 -10.20
CA LEU A 133 18.38 -9.45 -10.41
C LEU A 133 19.06 -10.82 -10.38
N SER A 134 18.33 -11.89 -10.04
CA SER A 134 18.80 -13.28 -10.14
C SER A 134 18.58 -13.84 -11.54
#